data_AF-A0A0F3H0Q5-F1
#
_entry.id   AF-A0A0F3H0Q5-F1
#
_cell.length_a   1.000
_cell.length_b   1.000
_cell.length_c   1.000
_cell.angle_alpha   90.00
_cell.angle_beta   90.00
_cell.angle_gamma   90.00
#
_symmetry.space_group_name_H-M   'P 1'
#
loop_
_entity.id
_entity.type
_entity.pdbx_description
1 polymer ?
#
loop_
_entity_poly.entity_id
_entity_poly.type
_entity_poly.pdbx_seq_one_letter_code
_entity_poly.pdbx_strand_id
1 'polypeptide(L)'
;SLLLCIITSKVERRTKYYEFRHKTAVDCLVKVDNNILSFLKVESVIDCNSIELIPKKELLDRIDPTHSIVVKQRNISNELKEEIGRAIKKSPLVKPYIKKLLKC
;
A
#
# COMPACT_ATOMS: atom_id res chain seq x y z
N SER A 1 -13.09 -5.23 8.61
CA SER A 1 -11.74 -4.66 8.75
C SER A 1 -11.29 -4.05 7.45
N LEU A 2 -10.36 -3.11 7.49
CA LEU A 2 -9.75 -2.45 6.34
C LEU A 2 -8.32 -2.99 6.16
N LEU A 3 -7.87 -3.02 4.91
CA LEU A 3 -6.46 -3.26 4.58
C LEU A 3 -5.81 -1.88 4.37
N LEU A 4 -4.81 -1.57 5.19
CA LEU A 4 -4.07 -0.31 5.13
C LEU A 4 -2.71 -0.56 4.49
N CYS A 5 -2.44 0.16 3.40
CA CYS A 5 -1.13 0.22 2.75
C CYS A 5 -0.62 1.67 2.78
N ILE A 6 0.70 1.83 2.86
CA ILE A 6 1.34 3.14 2.84
C ILE A 6 1.85 3.45 1.44
N ILE A 7 1.60 4.68 0.98
CA ILE A 7 2.17 5.23 -0.26
C ILE A 7 3.31 6.17 0.12
N THR A 8 4.43 6.10 -0.59
CA THR A 8 5.56 7.02 -0.37
C THR A 8 6.27 7.39 -1.67
N SER A 9 6.68 8.66 -1.78
CA SER A 9 7.56 9.15 -2.85
C SER A 9 9.04 8.81 -2.63
N LYS A 10 9.39 8.23 -1.46
CA LYS A 10 10.76 7.79 -1.16
C LYS A 10 11.08 6.44 -1.82
N VAL A 11 10.86 6.36 -3.13
CA VAL A 11 10.92 5.12 -3.93
C VAL A 11 12.26 4.41 -3.76
N GLU A 12 13.37 5.07 -4.09
CA GLU A 12 14.71 4.46 -3.99
C GLU A 12 15.04 3.98 -2.58
N ARG A 13 14.70 4.77 -1.56
CA ARG A 13 14.94 4.40 -0.16
C ARG A 13 14.16 3.15 0.21
N ARG A 14 12.92 3.02 -0.27
CA ARG A 14 12.07 1.86 0.01
C ARG A 14 12.54 0.63 -0.76
N THR A 15 12.95 0.79 -2.01
CA THR A 15 13.56 -0.27 -2.81
C THR A 15 14.83 -0.81 -2.15
N LYS A 16 15.79 0.06 -1.82
CA LYS A 16 17.05 -0.32 -1.15
C LYS A 16 16.84 -1.04 0.18
N TYR A 17 15.83 -0.62 0.95
CA TYR A 17 15.46 -1.29 2.20
C TYR A 17 15.11 -2.77 1.97
N TYR A 18 14.30 -3.08 0.96
CA TYR A 18 13.92 -4.46 0.67
C TYR A 18 15.00 -5.23 -0.09
N GLU A 19 15.76 -4.59 -0.99
CA GLU A 19 16.92 -5.23 -1.64
C GLU A 19 17.90 -5.82 -0.63
N PHE A 20 18.17 -5.09 0.46
CA PHE A 20 19.08 -5.52 1.50
C PHE A 20 18.52 -6.62 2.42
N ARG A 21 17.21 -6.58 2.72
CA ARG A 21 16.61 -7.49 3.72
C ARG A 21 15.83 -8.67 3.14
N HIS A 22 15.10 -8.44 2.06
CA HIS A 22 14.19 -9.40 1.45
C HIS A 22 14.08 -9.12 -0.05
N LYS A 23 15.05 -9.60 -0.84
CA LYS A 23 15.15 -9.27 -2.28
C LYS A 23 13.85 -9.50 -3.06
N THR A 24 13.10 -10.56 -2.74
CA THR A 24 11.81 -10.89 -3.39
C THR A 24 10.66 -9.97 -2.97
N ALA A 25 10.79 -9.21 -1.89
CA ALA A 25 9.82 -8.22 -1.44
C ALA A 25 9.87 -6.94 -2.29
N VAL A 26 10.97 -6.68 -3.01
CA VAL A 26 11.09 -5.52 -3.91
C VAL A 26 9.99 -5.52 -4.98
N ASP A 27 9.70 -6.68 -5.56
CA ASP A 27 8.65 -6.88 -6.57
C ASP A 27 7.22 -6.61 -6.04
N CYS A 28 7.08 -6.44 -4.72
CA CYS A 28 5.81 -6.15 -4.08
C CYS A 28 5.65 -4.64 -3.77
N LEU A 29 6.54 -3.81 -4.31
CA LEU A 29 6.36 -2.37 -4.39
C LEU A 29 5.61 -2.02 -5.68
N VAL A 30 4.36 -1.62 -5.56
CA VAL A 30 3.54 -1.23 -6.72
C VAL A 30 3.83 0.22 -7.05
N LYS A 31 4.41 0.48 -8.23
CA LYS A 31 4.75 1.83 -8.68
C LYS A 31 3.48 2.56 -9.09
N VAL A 32 3.37 3.82 -8.69
CA VAL A 32 2.25 4.69 -9.00
C VAL A 32 2.73 6.11 -9.27
N ASP A 33 2.03 6.79 -10.15
CA ASP A 33 2.29 8.18 -10.54
C ASP A 33 0.97 8.97 -10.62
N ASN A 34 1.03 10.18 -11.18
CA ASN A 34 -0.14 11.05 -11.37
C ASN A 34 -1.11 10.55 -12.45
N ASN A 35 -0.69 9.65 -13.34
CA ASN A 35 -1.58 9.04 -14.34
C ASN A 35 -2.47 7.97 -13.68
N ILE A 36 -1.93 7.26 -12.69
CA ILE A 36 -2.64 6.22 -11.94
C ILE A 36 -3.44 6.82 -10.78
N LEU A 37 -2.83 7.73 -10.01
CA LEU A 37 -3.40 8.39 -8.84
C LEU A 37 -3.23 9.91 -9.00
N SER A 38 -4.27 10.59 -9.47
CA SER A 38 -4.21 12.00 -9.90
C SER A 38 -3.79 13.01 -8.83
N PHE A 39 -3.85 12.64 -7.55
CA PHE A 39 -3.40 13.48 -6.45
C PHE A 39 -1.89 13.44 -6.19
N LEU A 40 -1.16 12.52 -6.83
CA LEU A 40 0.29 12.44 -6.73
C LEU A 40 0.95 13.53 -7.57
N LYS A 41 2.02 14.11 -7.03
CA LYS A 41 2.85 15.11 -7.73
C LYS A 41 4.14 14.52 -8.32
N VAL A 42 4.53 13.35 -7.83
CA VAL A 42 5.80 12.68 -8.15
C VAL A 42 5.57 11.18 -8.14
N GLU A 43 6.47 10.44 -8.80
CA GLU A 43 6.49 8.98 -8.72
C GLU A 43 6.55 8.53 -7.25
N SER A 44 5.75 7.51 -6.96
CA SER A 44 5.63 6.93 -5.62
C SER A 44 5.47 5.41 -5.71
N VAL A 45 5.57 4.75 -4.56
CA VAL A 45 5.28 3.32 -4.42
C VAL A 45 4.25 3.07 -3.35
N ILE A 46 3.33 2.15 -3.61
CA ILE A 46 2.48 1.52 -2.61
C ILE A 46 3.27 0.33 -2.03
N ASP A 47 3.57 0.38 -0.74
CA ASP A 47 4.28 -0.70 -0.05
C ASP A 47 3.31 -1.83 0.31
N CYS A 48 3.25 -2.88 -0.52
CA CYS A 48 2.39 -4.03 -0.30
C CYS A 48 3.04 -5.11 0.59
N ASN A 49 4.24 -4.87 1.13
CA ASN A 49 4.87 -5.75 2.10
C ASN A 49 4.50 -5.42 3.55
N SER A 50 4.24 -4.13 3.82
CA SER A 50 3.94 -3.61 5.16
C SER A 50 2.44 -3.29 5.32
N ILE A 51 1.60 -4.27 5.00
CA ILE A 51 0.13 -4.18 5.08
C ILE A 51 -0.33 -4.42 6.51
N GLU A 52 -1.30 -3.61 6.95
CA GLU A 52 -2.00 -3.77 8.23
C GLU A 52 -3.49 -4.06 8.04
N LEU A 53 -4.00 -5.04 8.78
CA LEU A 53 -5.44 -5.27 8.90
C LEU A 53 -5.96 -4.47 10.09
N ILE A 54 -6.68 -3.38 9.82
CA ILE A 54 -7.08 -2.41 10.84
C ILE A 54 -8.61 -2.23 10.91
N PRO A 55 -9.24 -2.21 12.09
CA PRO A 55 -10.63 -1.78 12.24
C PRO A 55 -10.81 -0.31 11.84
N LYS A 56 -11.99 0.04 11.33
CA LYS A 56 -12.29 1.44 10.93
C LYS A 56 -12.12 2.42 12.09
N LYS A 57 -12.49 2.03 13.31
CA LYS A 57 -12.35 2.86 14.52
C LYS A 57 -10.87 3.17 14.81
N GLU A 58 -10.02 2.15 14.81
CA GLU A 58 -8.59 2.31 15.07
C GLU A 58 -7.89 3.14 13.97
N LEU A 59 -8.33 3.04 12.72
CA LEU A 59 -7.84 3.92 11.66
C LEU A 59 -8.11 5.40 11.99
N LEU A 60 -9.29 5.72 12.52
CA LEU A 60 -9.62 7.09 12.91
C LEU A 60 -8.76 7.55 14.10
N ASP A 61 -8.50 6.66 15.06
CA ASP A 61 -7.68 6.96 16.25
C ASP A 61 -6.20 7.20 15.90
N ARG A 62 -5.68 6.59 14.82
CA ARG A 62 -4.29 6.78 14.34
C ARG A 62 -4.08 8.06 13.55
N ILE A 63 -5.15 8.68 13.08
CA ILE A 63 -5.04 9.93 12.34
C ILE A 63 -5.01 11.05 13.36
N ASP A 64 -4.01 11.93 13.23
CA ASP A 64 -3.86 13.08 14.11
C ASP A 64 -5.17 13.87 14.19
N PRO A 65 -5.82 13.96 15.37
CA PRO A 65 -7.12 14.61 15.51
C PRO A 65 -7.04 16.12 15.26
N THR A 66 -5.84 16.70 15.29
CA THR A 66 -5.61 18.12 14.98
C THR A 66 -5.62 18.41 13.48
N HIS A 67 -5.54 17.37 12.64
CA HIS A 67 -5.53 17.49 11.18
C HIS A 67 -6.77 16.85 10.56
N SER A 68 -7.38 17.53 9.58
CA SER A 68 -8.55 16.99 8.89
C SER A 68 -8.18 15.85 7.95
N ILE A 69 -8.99 14.79 7.95
CA ILE A 69 -8.88 13.70 6.99
C ILE A 69 -9.35 14.21 5.62
N VAL A 70 -8.40 14.36 4.69
CA VAL A 70 -8.73 14.73 3.31
C VAL A 70 -8.71 13.48 2.43
N VAL A 71 -9.90 13.07 1.98
CA VAL A 71 -10.02 12.01 0.99
C VAL A 71 -9.59 12.55 -0.38
N LYS A 72 -8.40 12.17 -0.83
CA LYS A 72 -7.88 12.58 -2.14
C LYS A 72 -8.55 11.88 -3.31
N GLN A 73 -8.87 10.60 -3.15
CA GLN A 73 -9.51 9.78 -4.18
C GLN A 73 -10.26 8.62 -3.50
N ARG A 74 -11.55 8.46 -3.84
CA ARG A 74 -12.39 7.40 -3.26
C ARG A 74 -12.26 6.07 -4.00
N ASN A 75 -12.18 6.15 -5.33
CA ASN A 75 -12.16 4.99 -6.21
C ASN A 75 -10.83 4.94 -6.94
N ILE A 76 -10.20 3.78 -6.93
CA ILE A 76 -9.07 3.45 -7.81
C ILE A 76 -9.55 2.47 -8.88
N SER A 77 -8.83 2.41 -9.99
CA SER A 77 -9.16 1.50 -11.10
C SER A 77 -9.11 0.04 -10.66
N ASN A 78 -9.81 -0.84 -11.39
CA ASN A 78 -9.83 -2.26 -11.04
C ASN A 78 -8.46 -2.90 -11.30
N GLU A 79 -7.76 -2.45 -12.32
CA GLU A 79 -6.40 -2.85 -12.69
C GLU A 79 -5.45 -2.59 -11.51
N LEU A 80 -5.53 -1.40 -10.89
CA LEU A 80 -4.69 -1.08 -9.74
C LEU A 80 -5.06 -1.92 -8.51
N LYS A 81 -6.35 -2.20 -8.28
CA LYS A 81 -6.78 -3.09 -7.18
C LYS A 81 -6.23 -4.49 -7.35
N GLU A 82 -6.28 -5.03 -8.56
CA GLU A 82 -5.76 -6.36 -8.90
C GLU A 82 -4.23 -6.41 -8.75
N GLU A 83 -3.53 -5.36 -9.18
CA GLU A 83 -2.09 -5.25 -9.02
C GLU A 83 -1.67 -5.23 -7.54
N ILE A 84 -2.32 -4.38 -6.72
CA ILE A 84 -2.11 -4.35 -5.26
C ILE A 84 -2.42 -5.72 -4.65
N GLY A 85 -3.54 -6.33 -5.02
CA GLY A 85 -3.94 -7.64 -4.52
C GLY A 85 -2.91 -8.73 -4.84
N ARG A 86 -2.40 -8.78 -6.07
CA ARG A 86 -1.34 -9.71 -6.49
C ARG A 86 -0.03 -9.45 -5.75
N ALA A 87 0.37 -8.20 -5.58
CA ALA A 87 1.58 -7.82 -4.85
C ALA A 87 1.50 -8.25 -3.37
N ILE A 88 0.37 -8.03 -2.70
CA ILE A 88 0.15 -8.47 -1.31
C ILE A 88 0.22 -10.02 -1.21
N LYS A 89 -0.40 -10.74 -2.16
CA LYS A 89 -0.37 -12.21 -2.18
C LYS A 89 1.05 -12.76 -2.43
N LYS A 90 1.81 -12.13 -3.32
CA LYS A 90 3.20 -12.51 -3.64
C LYS A 90 4.17 -12.22 -2.50
N SER A 91 3.93 -11.17 -1.72
CA SER A 91 4.87 -10.72 -0.69
C SER A 91 5.24 -11.82 0.32
N PRO A 92 6.54 -12.08 0.56
CA PRO A 92 6.97 -13.05 1.56
C PRO A 92 6.76 -12.55 3.00
N LEU A 93 6.49 -11.26 3.19
CA LEU A 93 6.37 -10.61 4.50
C LEU A 93 4.94 -10.53 5.02
N VAL A 94 3.96 -10.74 4.14
CA VAL A 94 2.54 -10.67 4.50
C VAL A 94 2.07 -11.99 5.08
N LYS A 95 1.42 -11.92 6.24
CA LYS A 95 0.90 -13.10 6.94
C LYS A 95 -0.15 -13.85 6.10
N PRO A 96 -0.13 -15.19 6.05
CA PRO A 96 -1.06 -15.96 5.22
C PRO A 96 -2.54 -15.67 5.44
N TYR A 97 -2.96 -15.38 6.68
CA TYR A 97 -4.36 -15.07 6.96
C TYR A 97 -4.82 -13.77 6.28
N ILE A 98 -3.95 -12.77 6.11
CA ILE A 98 -4.27 -11.53 5.39
C ILE A 98 -4.46 -11.84 3.90
N LYS A 99 -3.57 -12.66 3.32
CA LYS A 99 -3.64 -13.08 1.92
C LYS A 99 -4.95 -13.81 1.59
N LYS A 100 -5.47 -14.61 2.53
CA LYS A 100 -6.76 -15.32 2.38
C LYS A 100 -7.98 -14.40 2.37
N LEU A 101 -7.88 -13.18 2.90
CA LEU A 101 -8.97 -12.20 2.87
C LEU A 101 -9.11 -11.53 1.50
N LEU A 102 -8.07 -11.58 0.67
CA LEU A 102 -8.06 -11.00 -0.66
C LEU A 102 -8.71 -11.95 -1.68
N LYS A 103 -9.88 -11.56 -2.19
CA LYS A 103 -10.64 -12.30 -3.22
C LYS A 103 -10.22 -12.01 -4.67
N CYS A 104 -9.06 -11.37 -4.86
CA CYS A 104 -8.51 -11.09 -6.19
C CYS A 104 -7.95 -12.33 -6.90
#